data_AF-A0A1H7XCS7-F1
#
_entry.id   AF-A0A1H7XCS7-F1
#
_cell.length_a   1.000
_cell.length_b   1.000
_cell.length_c   1.000
_cell.angle_alpha   90.00
_cell.angle_beta   90.00
_cell.angle_gamma   90.00
#
_symmetry.space_group_name_H-M   'P 1'
#
loop_
_entity.id
_entity.type
_entity.pdbx_description
1 polymer ?
#
loop_
_entity_poly.entity_id
_entity_poly.type
_entity_poly.pdbx_seq_one_letter_code
_entity_poly.pdbx_strand_id
1 'polypeptide(L)'
;MRQANVIKGDIIFQWKYGFYFLYVLVILIYMIIFSFFEGNIRNIIVSCCVYSDPAAMGMFFMGALILLEKSQHITSSIVISPVTPTEYIFGKVISFAIISLVVGLVLILFGSTYNLFLCMAGILAGSILFSLCGVIVGTKVSNLNQYILGTVPFEVIGFAPVIVYRAGIMWDNPLMLIHPGCAAMRLIEGNTDMLPFSLISLAAWIGVLYLIAQRCVIRMYKNVGE
;
A
#
# COMPACT_ATOMS: atom_id res chain seq x y z
N MET A 1 14.34 -1.92 -20.14
CA MET A 1 13.27 -2.02 -21.16
C MET A 1 12.15 -2.98 -20.75
N ARG A 2 12.44 -4.20 -20.30
CA ARG A 2 11.41 -5.18 -19.89
C ARG A 2 10.56 -4.76 -18.68
N GLN A 3 11.19 -4.32 -17.58
CA GLN A 3 10.46 -3.87 -16.38
C GLN A 3 9.52 -2.68 -16.63
N ALA A 4 9.96 -1.71 -17.43
CA ALA A 4 9.13 -0.56 -17.80
C ALA A 4 7.87 -0.99 -18.59
N ASN A 5 7.97 -2.04 -19.42
CA ASN A 5 6.82 -2.57 -20.15
C ASN A 5 5.83 -3.30 -19.24
N VAL A 6 6.31 -4.02 -18.22
CA VAL A 6 5.45 -4.65 -17.21
C VAL A 6 4.67 -3.58 -16.43
N ILE A 7 5.38 -2.55 -15.93
CA ILE A 7 4.77 -1.42 -15.22
C ILE A 7 3.75 -0.70 -16.11
N LYS A 8 4.11 -0.45 -17.38
CA LYS A 8 3.18 0.18 -18.34
C LYS A 8 1.94 -0.68 -18.59
N GLY A 9 2.11 -2.00 -18.68
CA GLY A 9 0.99 -2.94 -18.82
C GLY A 9 0.05 -2.90 -17.61
N ASP A 10 0.62 -2.93 -16.39
CA ASP A 10 -0.14 -2.81 -15.14
C ASP A 10 -0.91 -1.48 -15.06
N ILE A 11 -0.28 -0.36 -15.43
CA ILE A 11 -0.92 0.98 -15.46
C ILE A 11 -2.09 1.02 -16.45
N ILE A 12 -1.91 0.50 -17.67
CA ILE A 12 -2.99 0.45 -18.67
C ILE A 12 -4.14 -0.43 -18.17
N PHE A 13 -3.81 -1.55 -17.50
CA PHE A 13 -4.81 -2.40 -16.88
C PHE A 13 -5.59 -1.65 -15.80
N GLN A 14 -4.90 -1.02 -14.85
CA GLN A 14 -5.51 -0.21 -13.79
C GLN A 14 -6.41 0.91 -14.34
N TRP A 15 -6.01 1.53 -15.45
CA TRP A 15 -6.84 2.52 -16.15
C TRP A 15 -8.11 1.92 -16.74
N LYS A 16 -7.99 0.80 -17.46
CA LYS A 16 -9.12 0.11 -18.09
C LYS A 16 -10.17 -0.35 -17.08
N TYR A 17 -9.74 -0.76 -15.89
CA TYR A 17 -10.63 -1.21 -14.80
C TYR A 17 -11.05 -0.08 -13.84
N GLY A 18 -10.73 1.18 -14.17
CA GLY A 18 -11.29 2.34 -13.48
C GLY A 18 -10.70 2.63 -12.10
N PHE A 19 -9.55 2.07 -11.74
CA PHE A 19 -8.94 2.32 -10.42
C PHE A 19 -8.62 3.81 -10.22
N TYR A 20 -8.10 4.47 -11.26
CA TYR A 20 -7.82 5.90 -11.23
C TYR A 20 -9.07 6.75 -10.98
N PHE A 21 -10.21 6.36 -11.55
CA PHE A 21 -11.48 7.06 -11.31
C PHE A 21 -11.88 6.97 -9.84
N LEU A 22 -11.71 5.79 -9.24
CA LEU A 22 -12.01 5.58 -7.82
C LEU A 22 -11.10 6.43 -6.91
N TYR A 23 -9.80 6.51 -7.22
CA TYR A 23 -8.88 7.39 -6.50
C TYR A 23 -9.26 8.88 -6.61
N VAL A 24 -9.68 9.35 -7.78
CA VAL A 24 -10.16 10.73 -7.94
C VAL A 24 -11.40 10.98 -7.08
N LEU A 25 -12.35 10.04 -7.09
CA LEU A 25 -13.55 10.14 -6.26
C LEU A 25 -13.20 10.20 -4.77
N VAL A 26 -12.25 9.38 -4.31
CA VAL A 26 -11.77 9.39 -2.92
C VAL A 26 -11.13 10.72 -2.56
N ILE A 27 -10.31 11.30 -3.45
CA ILE A 27 -9.72 12.63 -3.23
C ILE A 27 -10.82 13.68 -3.04
N LEU A 28 -11.85 13.67 -3.89
CA LEU A 28 -12.97 14.61 -3.78
C LEU A 28 -13.69 14.49 -2.43
N ILE A 29 -13.98 13.26 -2.01
CA ILE A 29 -14.60 13.00 -0.71
C ILE A 29 -13.72 13.53 0.43
N TYR A 30 -12.41 13.25 0.40
CA TYR A 30 -11.50 13.73 1.45
C TYR A 30 -11.36 15.24 1.48
N MET A 31 -11.32 15.91 0.32
CA MET A 31 -11.31 17.38 0.29
C MET A 31 -12.55 17.97 0.95
N ILE A 32 -13.72 17.38 0.72
CA ILE A 32 -14.96 17.79 1.39
C ILE A 32 -14.83 17.57 2.91
N ILE A 33 -14.35 16.41 3.35
CA ILE A 33 -14.16 16.12 4.78
C ILE A 33 -13.20 17.13 5.42
N PHE A 34 -12.05 17.41 4.80
CA PHE A 34 -11.04 18.31 5.34
C PHE A 34 -11.53 19.77 5.43
N SER A 35 -12.51 20.16 4.60
CA SER A 35 -13.10 21.51 4.64
C SER A 35 -13.87 21.79 5.94
N PHE A 36 -14.29 20.76 6.67
CA PHE A 36 -15.01 20.90 7.95
C PHE A 36 -14.09 21.11 9.16
N PHE A 37 -12.78 20.92 9.01
CA PHE A 37 -11.84 20.95 10.13
C PHE A 37 -10.79 22.03 9.94
N GLU A 38 -10.42 22.69 11.04
CA GLU A 38 -9.40 23.75 11.04
C GLU A 38 -8.26 23.44 12.02
N GLY A 39 -7.10 24.08 11.78
CA GLY A 39 -5.94 24.01 12.66
C GLY A 39 -5.33 22.62 12.81
N ASN A 40 -4.91 22.28 14.03
CA ASN A 40 -4.19 21.03 14.31
C ASN A 40 -5.03 19.77 14.12
N ILE A 41 -6.35 19.87 14.30
CA ILE A 41 -7.27 18.74 14.12
C ILE A 41 -7.28 18.30 12.66
N ARG A 42 -7.25 19.27 11.73
CA ARG A 42 -7.15 19.00 10.29
C ARG A 42 -5.90 18.20 9.95
N ASN A 43 -4.74 18.58 10.50
CA ASN A 43 -3.47 17.87 10.23
C ASN A 43 -3.52 16.41 10.68
N ILE A 44 -4.08 16.16 11.87
CA ILE A 44 -4.24 14.80 12.40
C ILE A 44 -5.13 13.96 11.48
N ILE A 45 -6.27 14.51 11.06
CA ILE A 45 -7.20 13.82 10.17
C ILE A 45 -6.55 13.56 8.81
N VAL A 46 -5.83 14.54 8.24
CA VAL A 46 -5.10 14.38 6.97
C VAL A 46 -4.08 13.24 7.07
N SER A 47 -3.23 13.21 8.09
CA SER A 47 -2.23 12.14 8.25
C SER A 47 -2.88 10.77 8.41
N CYS A 48 -3.97 10.66 9.18
CA CYS A 48 -4.72 9.42 9.35
C CYS A 48 -5.36 8.95 8.04
N CYS A 49 -6.00 9.85 7.29
CA CYS A 49 -6.60 9.54 5.99
C CYS A 49 -5.54 9.15 4.95
N VAL A 50 -4.39 9.82 4.93
CA VAL A 50 -3.27 9.49 4.04
C VAL A 50 -2.72 8.09 4.33
N TYR A 51 -2.64 7.71 5.61
CA TYR A 51 -2.24 6.35 6.00
C TYR A 51 -3.30 5.29 5.67
N SER A 52 -4.58 5.59 5.90
CA SER A 52 -5.69 4.66 5.61
C SER A 52 -5.82 4.36 4.13
N ASP A 53 -5.80 5.39 3.30
CA ASP A 53 -6.30 5.24 1.94
C ASP A 53 -5.15 5.25 0.92
N PRO A 54 -4.44 6.36 0.65
CA PRO A 54 -3.29 6.32 -0.24
C PRO A 54 -2.30 5.21 0.11
N ALA A 55 -1.96 5.00 1.39
CA ALA A 55 -1.03 3.94 1.75
C ALA A 55 -1.66 2.53 1.81
N ALA A 56 -2.84 2.33 2.38
CA ALA A 56 -3.39 0.97 2.55
C ALA A 56 -4.32 0.49 1.43
N MET A 57 -4.95 1.38 0.66
CA MET A 57 -5.88 1.02 -0.44
C MET A 57 -5.20 0.19 -1.53
N GLY A 58 -3.88 0.34 -1.69
CA GLY A 58 -3.07 -0.52 -2.57
C GLY A 58 -3.19 -2.01 -2.22
N MET A 59 -3.46 -2.37 -0.96
CA MET A 59 -3.79 -3.75 -0.58
C MET A 59 -5.05 -4.20 -1.31
N PHE A 60 -6.20 -3.57 -1.06
CA PHE A 60 -7.49 -3.97 -1.62
C PHE A 60 -7.48 -4.06 -3.15
N PHE A 61 -6.93 -3.04 -3.81
CA PHE A 61 -6.86 -3.02 -5.26
C PHE A 61 -5.87 -4.00 -5.85
N MET A 62 -4.79 -4.35 -5.14
CA MET A 62 -3.90 -5.41 -5.57
C MET A 62 -4.64 -6.74 -5.68
N GLY A 63 -5.52 -7.05 -4.72
CA GLY A 63 -6.37 -8.24 -4.79
C GLY A 63 -7.30 -8.25 -5.97
N ALA A 64 -8.03 -7.14 -6.14
CA ALA A 64 -8.92 -6.98 -7.28
C ALA A 64 -8.15 -7.14 -8.60
N LEU A 65 -6.97 -6.55 -8.72
CA LEU A 65 -6.12 -6.66 -9.90
C LEU A 65 -5.73 -8.12 -10.17
N ILE A 66 -5.18 -8.83 -9.17
CA ILE A 66 -4.74 -10.23 -9.35
C ILE A 66 -5.91 -11.15 -9.66
N LEU A 67 -7.08 -10.94 -9.03
CA LEU A 67 -8.28 -11.72 -9.31
C LEU A 67 -8.83 -11.46 -10.71
N LEU A 68 -8.81 -10.22 -11.16
CA LEU A 68 -9.17 -9.86 -12.54
C LEU A 68 -8.20 -10.51 -13.52
N GLU A 69 -6.89 -10.48 -13.26
CA GLU A 69 -5.90 -11.18 -14.08
C GLU A 69 -6.16 -12.67 -14.20
N LYS A 70 -6.49 -13.33 -13.07
CA LYS A 70 -6.87 -14.75 -13.04
C LYS A 70 -8.14 -15.01 -13.85
N SER A 71 -9.17 -14.19 -13.68
CA SER A 71 -10.46 -14.35 -14.39
C SER A 71 -10.35 -14.16 -15.90
N GLN A 72 -9.39 -13.37 -16.37
CA GLN A 72 -9.15 -13.09 -17.79
C GLN A 72 -8.05 -13.98 -18.39
N HIS A 73 -7.58 -14.99 -17.64
CA HIS A 73 -6.47 -15.88 -18.03
C HIS A 73 -5.17 -15.14 -18.42
N ILE A 74 -4.98 -13.91 -17.93
CA ILE A 74 -3.77 -13.12 -18.16
C ILE A 74 -2.58 -13.77 -17.47
N THR A 75 -2.81 -14.43 -16.32
CA THR A 75 -1.79 -15.21 -15.62
C THR A 75 -1.15 -16.28 -16.49
N SER A 76 -1.91 -16.95 -17.36
CA SER A 76 -1.38 -17.95 -18.30
C SER A 76 -0.49 -17.31 -19.36
N SER A 77 -0.87 -16.13 -19.86
CA SER A 77 -0.03 -15.36 -20.79
C SER A 77 1.26 -14.87 -20.12
N ILE A 78 1.19 -14.48 -18.84
CA ILE A 78 2.36 -14.02 -18.08
C ILE A 78 3.34 -15.17 -17.86
N VAL A 79 2.88 -16.39 -17.59
CA VAL A 79 3.74 -17.57 -17.40
C VAL A 79 4.47 -17.96 -18.69
N ILE A 80 3.82 -17.80 -19.86
CA ILE A 80 4.45 -18.08 -21.17
C ILE A 80 5.43 -16.98 -21.56
N SER A 81 5.18 -15.74 -21.14
CA SER A 81 6.17 -14.66 -21.25
C SER A 81 7.33 -14.91 -20.27
N PRO A 82 8.58 -14.56 -20.60
CA PRO A 82 9.73 -14.81 -19.72
C PRO A 82 9.81 -13.81 -18.54
N VAL A 83 8.67 -13.42 -17.96
CA VAL A 83 8.56 -12.48 -16.83
C VAL A 83 8.87 -13.21 -15.54
N THR A 84 9.88 -12.76 -14.81
CA THR A 84 10.24 -13.39 -13.55
C THR A 84 9.23 -13.03 -12.44
N PRO A 85 9.03 -13.88 -11.42
CA PRO A 85 8.18 -13.56 -10.26
C PRO A 85 8.58 -12.24 -9.58
N THR A 86 9.87 -11.91 -9.60
CA THR A 86 10.37 -10.64 -9.07
C THR A 86 9.89 -9.45 -9.90
N GLU A 87 9.97 -9.51 -11.22
CA GLU A 87 9.49 -8.45 -12.11
C GLU A 87 7.98 -8.25 -12.01
N TYR A 88 7.22 -9.33 -11.82
CA TYR A 88 5.77 -9.26 -11.58
C TYR A 88 5.46 -8.50 -10.29
N ILE A 89 6.13 -8.83 -9.17
CA ILE A 89 5.93 -8.14 -7.89
C ILE A 89 6.33 -6.66 -8.02
N PHE A 90 7.51 -6.39 -8.57
CA PHE A 90 7.99 -5.01 -8.74
C PHE A 90 7.05 -4.20 -9.64
N GLY A 91 6.56 -4.77 -10.75
CA GLY A 91 5.64 -4.09 -11.66
C GLY A 91 4.40 -3.57 -10.94
N LYS A 92 3.75 -4.46 -10.16
CA LYS A 92 2.52 -4.11 -9.45
C LYS A 92 2.76 -3.18 -8.28
N VAL A 93 3.76 -3.48 -7.46
CA VAL A 93 4.08 -2.67 -6.27
C VAL A 93 4.48 -1.25 -6.68
N ILE A 94 5.29 -1.08 -7.73
CA ILE A 94 5.67 0.24 -8.23
C ILE A 94 4.46 0.97 -8.82
N SER A 95 3.61 0.28 -9.60
CA SER A 95 2.43 0.90 -10.20
C SER A 95 1.48 1.46 -9.13
N PHE A 96 1.20 0.69 -8.07
CA PHE A 96 0.41 1.18 -6.95
C PHE A 96 1.14 2.26 -6.15
N ALA A 97 2.44 2.10 -5.86
CA ALA A 97 3.20 3.10 -5.12
C ALA A 97 3.22 4.48 -5.80
N ILE A 98 3.25 4.52 -7.15
CA ILE A 98 3.16 5.77 -7.91
C ILE A 98 1.79 6.43 -7.70
N ILE A 99 0.70 5.68 -7.84
CA ILE A 99 -0.66 6.23 -7.65
C ILE A 99 -0.83 6.72 -6.20
N SER A 100 -0.45 5.89 -5.24
CA SER A 100 -0.50 6.21 -3.82
C SER A 100 0.29 7.48 -3.48
N LEU A 101 1.47 7.66 -4.08
CA LEU A 101 2.28 8.86 -3.88
C LEU A 101 1.59 10.10 -4.47
N VAL A 102 1.04 10.01 -5.69
CA VAL A 102 0.33 11.15 -6.32
C VAL A 102 -0.88 11.56 -5.49
N VAL A 103 -1.72 10.59 -5.10
CA VAL A 103 -2.92 10.81 -4.29
C VAL A 103 -2.54 11.36 -2.92
N GLY A 104 -1.56 10.74 -2.26
CA GLY A 104 -1.06 11.17 -0.96
C GLY A 104 -0.53 12.59 -0.99
N LEU A 105 0.28 12.96 -1.99
CA LEU A 105 0.77 14.33 -2.18
C LEU A 105 -0.36 15.34 -2.34
N VAL A 106 -1.38 15.03 -3.16
CA VAL A 106 -2.54 15.91 -3.33
C VAL A 106 -3.22 16.15 -1.98
N LEU A 107 -3.44 15.11 -1.17
CA LEU A 107 -4.07 15.24 0.14
C LEU A 107 -3.20 16.00 1.15
N ILE A 108 -1.89 15.81 1.13
CA ILE A 108 -0.94 16.50 2.02
C ILE A 108 -0.89 18.00 1.75
N LEU A 109 -1.09 18.45 0.50
CA LEU A 109 -1.18 19.88 0.19
C LEU A 109 -2.37 20.56 0.89
N PHE A 110 -3.39 19.79 1.31
CA PHE A 110 -4.46 20.27 2.16
C PHE A 110 -4.14 20.19 3.65
N GLY A 111 -3.06 19.56 4.09
CA GLY A 111 -2.57 19.63 5.46
C GLY A 111 -1.40 20.60 5.57
N SER A 112 -0.99 20.94 6.79
CA SER A 112 0.33 21.51 7.05
C SER A 112 1.24 20.41 7.61
N THR A 113 2.06 19.81 6.76
CA THR A 113 3.12 18.88 7.19
C THR A 113 4.44 19.61 7.35
N TYR A 114 5.18 19.32 8.41
CA TYR A 114 6.48 19.94 8.68
C TYR A 114 7.56 19.54 7.66
N ASN A 115 7.50 18.31 7.13
CA ASN A 115 8.49 17.81 6.19
C ASN A 115 7.86 16.94 5.10
N LEU A 116 7.72 17.51 3.91
CA LEU A 116 7.14 16.84 2.73
C LEU A 116 7.94 15.60 2.32
N PHE A 117 9.27 15.62 2.46
CA PHE A 117 10.13 14.53 2.02
C PHE A 117 9.96 13.28 2.88
N LEU A 118 9.89 13.44 4.21
CA LEU A 118 9.57 12.33 5.11
C LEU A 118 8.19 11.76 4.82
N CYS A 119 7.22 12.64 4.55
CA CYS A 119 5.85 12.23 4.30
C CYS A 119 5.74 11.36 3.03
N MET A 120 6.41 11.78 1.94
CA MET A 120 6.52 10.98 0.72
C MET A 120 7.16 9.61 0.98
N ALA A 121 8.23 9.56 1.78
CA ALA A 121 8.88 8.30 2.14
C ALA A 121 7.94 7.40 2.96
N GLY A 122 7.16 7.97 3.88
CA GLY A 122 6.15 7.26 4.66
C GLY A 122 5.03 6.67 3.80
N ILE A 123 4.48 7.46 2.86
CA ILE A 123 3.47 6.99 1.91
C ILE A 123 4.02 5.86 1.05
N LEU A 124 5.22 6.01 0.49
CA LEU A 124 5.84 4.97 -0.34
C LEU A 124 6.06 3.69 0.46
N ALA A 125 6.66 3.78 1.65
CA ALA A 125 6.92 2.62 2.49
C ALA A 125 5.62 1.91 2.90
N GLY A 126 4.60 2.68 3.31
CA GLY A 126 3.27 2.16 3.64
C GLY A 126 2.60 1.49 2.44
N SER A 127 2.61 2.15 1.27
CA SER A 127 2.06 1.58 0.03
C SER A 127 2.76 0.29 -0.37
N ILE A 128 4.08 0.20 -0.25
CA ILE A 128 4.84 -1.01 -0.55
C ILE A 128 4.45 -2.14 0.41
N LEU A 129 4.42 -1.86 1.72
CA LEU A 129 4.02 -2.82 2.76
C LEU A 129 2.64 -3.42 2.49
N PHE A 130 1.64 -2.55 2.33
CA PHE A 130 0.25 -2.98 2.15
C PHE A 130 0.03 -3.65 0.79
N SER A 131 0.68 -3.18 -0.27
CA SER A 131 0.64 -3.83 -1.58
C SER A 131 1.24 -5.24 -1.54
N LEU A 132 2.36 -5.44 -0.82
CA LEU A 132 2.95 -6.77 -0.65
C LEU A 132 2.02 -7.73 0.10
N CYS A 133 1.36 -7.27 1.16
CA CYS A 133 0.31 -8.05 1.82
C CYS A 133 -0.83 -8.40 0.85
N GLY A 134 -1.23 -7.44 0.01
CA GLY A 134 -2.25 -7.65 -1.03
C GLY A 134 -1.84 -8.73 -2.04
N VAL A 135 -0.58 -8.78 -2.47
CA VAL A 135 -0.05 -9.85 -3.33
C VAL A 135 -0.09 -11.20 -2.62
N ILE A 136 0.31 -11.28 -1.35
CA ILE A 136 0.34 -12.53 -0.58
C ILE A 136 -1.06 -13.15 -0.48
N VAL A 137 -2.08 -12.34 -0.20
CA VAL A 137 -3.47 -12.82 -0.14
C VAL A 137 -3.98 -13.13 -1.55
N GLY A 138 -3.78 -12.22 -2.50
CA GLY A 138 -4.31 -12.31 -3.87
C GLY A 138 -3.81 -13.52 -4.65
N THR A 139 -2.57 -13.93 -4.40
CA THR A 139 -1.99 -15.14 -5.01
C THR A 139 -2.63 -16.43 -4.51
N LYS A 140 -3.09 -16.48 -3.25
CA LYS A 140 -3.63 -17.68 -2.61
C LYS A 140 -5.13 -17.91 -2.83
N VAL A 141 -5.88 -16.86 -3.13
CA VAL A 141 -7.35 -16.91 -3.25
C VAL A 141 -7.80 -16.93 -4.71
N SER A 142 -9.01 -17.43 -4.95
CA SER A 142 -9.63 -17.47 -6.30
C SER A 142 -10.82 -16.53 -6.45
N ASN A 143 -11.45 -16.12 -5.34
CA ASN A 143 -12.68 -15.32 -5.34
C ASN A 143 -12.51 -14.02 -4.53
N LEU A 144 -13.28 -12.99 -4.89
CA LEU A 144 -13.26 -11.69 -4.22
C LEU A 144 -13.63 -11.78 -2.74
N ASN A 145 -14.64 -12.58 -2.38
CA ASN A 145 -15.07 -12.72 -0.98
C ASN A 145 -13.95 -13.30 -0.10
N GLN A 146 -13.21 -14.28 -0.62
CA GLN A 146 -12.07 -14.86 0.10
C GLN A 146 -10.92 -13.85 0.22
N TYR A 147 -10.75 -13.00 -0.80
CA TYR A 147 -9.77 -11.94 -0.76
C TYR A 147 -10.07 -10.93 0.34
N ILE A 148 -11.30 -10.40 0.38
CA ILE A 148 -11.73 -9.43 1.39
C ILE A 148 -11.57 -10.01 2.80
N LEU A 149 -12.03 -11.24 3.02
CA LEU A 149 -11.87 -11.91 4.33
C LEU A 149 -10.39 -12.17 4.67
N GLY A 150 -9.55 -12.40 3.66
CA GLY A 150 -8.12 -12.63 3.82
C GLY A 150 -7.30 -11.38 4.15
N THR A 151 -7.76 -10.18 3.78
CA THR A 151 -7.07 -8.91 4.11
C THR A 151 -7.41 -8.38 5.49
N VAL A 152 -8.59 -8.69 6.03
CA VAL A 152 -9.04 -8.24 7.37
C VAL A 152 -7.99 -8.48 8.47
N PRO A 153 -7.35 -9.65 8.61
CA PRO A 153 -6.31 -9.84 9.63
C PRO A 153 -5.11 -8.91 9.45
N PHE A 154 -4.69 -8.64 8.20
CA PHE A 154 -3.58 -7.73 7.91
C PHE A 154 -3.96 -6.28 8.22
N GLU A 155 -5.21 -5.89 7.96
CA GLU A 155 -5.73 -4.57 8.32
C GLU A 155 -5.81 -4.40 9.83
N VAL A 156 -6.37 -5.37 10.56
CA VAL A 156 -6.46 -5.29 12.02
C VAL A 156 -5.06 -5.18 12.63
N ILE A 157 -4.11 -6.00 12.18
CA ILE A 157 -2.72 -5.92 12.65
C ILE A 157 -2.07 -4.61 12.21
N GLY A 158 -2.34 -4.12 11.01
CA GLY A 158 -1.77 -2.88 10.47
C GLY A 158 -2.29 -1.62 11.17
N PHE A 159 -3.59 -1.53 11.42
CA PHE A 159 -4.27 -0.34 11.92
C PHE A 159 -4.41 -0.30 13.43
N ALA A 160 -4.64 -1.43 14.12
CA ALA A 160 -4.91 -1.40 15.56
C ALA A 160 -3.76 -0.75 16.37
N PRO A 161 -2.47 -1.07 16.13
CA PRO A 161 -1.38 -0.43 16.84
C PRO A 161 -1.24 1.06 16.53
N VAL A 162 -1.58 1.48 15.31
CA VAL A 162 -1.56 2.88 14.90
C VAL A 162 -2.64 3.67 15.62
N ILE A 163 -3.84 3.11 15.75
CA ILE A 163 -4.94 3.73 16.50
C ILE A 163 -4.55 3.86 17.98
N VAL A 164 -3.98 2.81 18.59
CA VAL A 164 -3.51 2.85 19.99
C VAL A 164 -2.38 3.86 20.19
N TYR A 165 -1.44 3.94 19.24
CA TYR A 165 -0.35 4.90 19.25
C TYR A 165 -0.88 6.33 19.22
N ARG A 166 -1.84 6.61 18.33
CA ARG A 166 -2.48 7.92 18.18
C ARG A 166 -3.45 8.27 19.31
N ALA A 167 -4.05 7.28 19.97
CA ALA A 167 -4.94 7.48 21.12
C ALA A 167 -4.20 7.91 22.40
N GLY A 168 -2.87 8.03 22.36
CA GLY A 168 -2.09 8.58 23.47
C GLY A 168 -1.76 7.60 24.60
N ILE A 169 -2.20 6.34 24.50
CA ILE A 169 -2.00 5.31 25.55
C ILE A 169 -0.52 4.90 25.65
N MET A 170 0.23 5.00 24.54
CA MET A 170 1.64 4.59 24.45
C MET A 170 2.46 5.57 23.60
N TRP A 171 2.18 6.88 23.72
CA TRP A 171 2.99 7.91 23.10
C TRP A 171 4.43 7.80 23.63
N ASP A 172 5.42 7.81 22.74
CA ASP A 172 6.87 7.70 23.00
C ASP A 172 7.48 6.32 23.35
N ASN A 173 6.74 5.22 23.35
CA ASN A 173 7.37 3.90 23.53
C ASN A 173 8.13 3.44 22.27
N PRO A 174 9.47 3.26 22.30
CA PRO A 174 10.25 2.81 21.13
C PRO A 174 9.81 1.44 20.60
N LEU A 175 9.22 0.61 21.47
CA LEU A 175 8.69 -0.70 21.12
C LEU A 175 7.56 -0.63 20.08
N MET A 176 6.75 0.45 20.07
CA MET A 176 5.71 0.60 19.05
C MET A 176 6.28 0.85 17.66
N LEU A 177 7.50 1.39 17.55
CA LEU A 177 8.14 1.62 16.27
C LEU A 177 8.64 0.32 15.61
N ILE A 178 8.67 -0.80 16.34
CA ILE A 178 8.88 -2.14 15.76
C ILE A 178 7.70 -2.50 14.85
N HIS A 179 6.51 -1.96 15.13
CA HIS A 179 5.36 -2.15 14.27
C HIS A 179 5.47 -1.25 13.02
N PRO A 180 5.35 -1.83 11.80
CA PRO A 180 5.61 -1.10 10.57
C PRO A 180 4.54 -0.03 10.29
N GLY A 181 3.31 -0.20 10.79
CA GLY A 181 2.26 0.79 10.67
C GLY A 181 2.56 2.06 11.47
N CYS A 182 2.99 1.89 12.73
CA CYS A 182 3.39 3.03 13.58
C CYS A 182 4.60 3.76 13.00
N ALA A 183 5.59 3.02 12.47
CA ALA A 183 6.76 3.60 11.82
C ALA A 183 6.38 4.39 10.55
N ALA A 184 5.47 3.87 9.72
CA ALA A 184 4.96 4.57 8.53
C ALA A 184 4.16 5.83 8.89
N MET A 185 3.27 5.74 9.89
CA MET A 185 2.48 6.89 10.35
C MET A 185 3.37 8.04 10.85
N ARG A 186 4.42 7.72 11.61
CA ARG A 186 5.38 8.72 12.12
C ARG A 186 6.12 9.45 10.98
N LEU A 187 6.47 8.74 9.91
CA LEU A 187 7.05 9.35 8.71
C LEU A 187 6.03 10.24 7.98
N ILE A 188 4.76 9.81 7.90
CA ILE A 188 3.66 10.59 7.30
C ILE A 188 3.41 11.88 8.08
N GLU A 189 3.53 11.86 9.41
CA GLU A 189 3.43 13.07 10.24
C GLU A 189 4.65 14.01 10.08
N GLY A 190 5.73 13.54 9.45
CA GLY A 190 6.94 14.32 9.24
C GLY A 190 7.81 14.46 10.49
N ASN A 191 7.63 13.58 11.48
CA ASN A 191 8.41 13.62 12.73
C ASN A 191 9.82 13.01 12.51
N THR A 192 10.85 13.78 12.84
CA THR A 192 12.28 13.41 12.68
C THR A 192 12.85 12.61 13.86
N ASP A 193 12.14 12.55 14.98
CA ASP A 193 12.61 11.85 16.16
C ASP A 193 12.72 10.34 15.88
N MET A 194 13.84 9.73 16.25
CA MET A 194 14.12 8.29 16.03
C MET A 194 13.92 7.80 14.58
N LEU A 195 14.07 8.68 13.60
CA LEU A 195 13.94 8.39 12.16
C LEU A 195 14.70 7.14 11.71
N PRO A 196 15.97 6.89 12.13
CA PRO A 196 16.69 5.69 11.71
C PRO A 196 15.99 4.40 12.14
N PHE A 197 15.38 4.39 13.33
CA PHE A 197 14.69 3.21 13.85
C PHE A 197 13.42 2.91 13.05
N SER A 198 12.65 3.94 12.70
CA SER A 198 11.47 3.82 11.83
C SER A 198 11.84 3.28 10.45
N LEU A 199 12.92 3.79 9.84
CA LEU A 199 13.38 3.31 8.53
C LEU A 199 13.87 1.86 8.57
N ILE A 200 14.63 1.48 9.59
CA ILE A 200 15.13 0.11 9.76
C ILE A 200 13.96 -0.86 9.95
N SER A 201 12.99 -0.50 10.79
CA SER A 201 11.77 -1.30 11.03
C SER A 201 10.99 -1.52 9.74
N LEU A 202 10.72 -0.45 8.98
CA LEU A 202 10.02 -0.53 7.69
C LEU A 202 10.79 -1.37 6.68
N ALA A 203 12.11 -1.17 6.55
CA ALA A 203 12.96 -1.93 5.64
C ALA A 203 12.97 -3.42 5.99
N ALA A 204 13.05 -3.77 7.28
CA ALA A 204 13.00 -5.15 7.75
C ALA A 204 11.66 -5.82 7.39
N TRP A 205 10.53 -5.16 7.67
CA TRP A 205 9.21 -5.69 7.36
C TRP A 205 8.95 -5.80 5.86
N ILE A 206 9.36 -4.80 5.06
CA ILE A 206 9.28 -4.87 3.59
C ILE A 206 10.09 -6.06 3.07
N GLY A 207 11.31 -6.27 3.59
CA GLY A 207 12.14 -7.42 3.21
C GLY A 207 11.48 -8.76 3.52
N VAL A 208 10.94 -8.93 4.73
CA VAL A 208 10.23 -10.15 5.14
C VAL A 208 9.00 -10.40 4.27
N LEU A 209 8.16 -9.39 4.08
CA LEU A 209 6.95 -9.51 3.25
C LEU A 209 7.29 -9.78 1.78
N TYR A 210 8.34 -9.18 1.26
CA TYR A 210 8.81 -9.45 -0.11
C TYR A 210 9.22 -10.91 -0.30
N LEU A 211 9.98 -11.48 0.64
CA LEU A 211 10.37 -12.89 0.58
C LEU A 211 9.15 -13.82 0.63
N ILE A 212 8.15 -13.50 1.45
CA ILE A 212 6.90 -14.27 1.52
C ILE A 212 6.11 -14.14 0.22
N ALA A 213 5.97 -12.91 -0.31
CA ALA A 213 5.29 -12.63 -1.56
C ALA A 213 5.95 -13.38 -2.73
N GLN A 214 7.28 -13.36 -2.82
CA GLN A 214 8.03 -14.07 -3.84
C GLN A 214 7.75 -15.58 -3.82
N ARG A 215 7.76 -16.21 -2.63
CA ARG A 215 7.40 -17.62 -2.48
C ARG A 215 5.96 -17.90 -2.92
N CYS A 216 5.02 -17.01 -2.63
CA CYS A 216 3.62 -17.17 -3.00
C CYS A 216 3.40 -17.04 -4.52
N VAL A 217 4.05 -16.06 -5.17
CA VAL A 217 3.98 -15.89 -6.63
C VAL A 217 4.60 -17.07 -7.36
N ILE A 218 5.74 -17.60 -6.89
CA ILE A 218 6.35 -18.81 -7.47
C ILE A 218 5.38 -20.00 -7.42
N ARG A 219 4.67 -20.20 -6.30
CA ARG A 219 3.64 -21.26 -6.20
C ARG A 219 2.49 -21.02 -7.17
N MET A 220 2.02 -19.79 -7.27
CA MET A 220 0.95 -19.43 -8.21
C MET A 220 1.34 -19.75 -9.65
N TYR A 221 2.58 -19.46 -10.07
CA TYR A 221 3.04 -19.73 -11.43
C TYR A 221 3.10 -21.24 -11.74
N LYS A 222 3.49 -22.06 -10.76
CA LYS A 222 3.49 -23.53 -10.92
C LYS A 222 2.08 -24.08 -11.15
N ASN A 223 1.12 -23.62 -10.35
CA ASN A 223 -0.26 -24.09 -10.42
C ASN A 223 -1.02 -23.66 -11.69
N VAL A 224 -0.50 -22.68 -12.45
CA VAL A 224 -1.10 -22.25 -13.72
C VAL A 224 -0.64 -23.12 -14.90
N GLY A 225 0.48 -23.84 -14.74
CA GLY A 225 1.02 -24.75 -15.76
C GLY A 225 0.62 -26.22 -15.58
N GLU A 226 -0.09 -26.55 -14.51
CA GLU A 226 -0.73 -27.86 -14.26
C GLU A 226 -2.17 -27.85 -14.81
#